data_AF-A0AAD7NYQ0-F1
#
_entry.id   AF-A0AAD7NYQ0-F1
#
_cell.length_a   1.000
_cell.length_b   1.000
_cell.length_c   1.000
_cell.angle_alpha   90.00
_cell.angle_beta   90.00
_cell.angle_gamma   90.00
#
_symmetry.space_group_name_H-M   'P 1'
#
loop_
_entity.id
_entity.type
_entity.pdbx_description
1 polymer ?
#
loop_
_entity_poly.entity_id
_entity_poly.type
_entity_poly.pdbx_seq_one_letter_code
_entity_poly.pdbx_strand_id
1 'polypeptide(L)'
;EWAKTRAKALRWTEEVSLLEEEMRRIQQFLRWRAAWWMAQIGRRQGKVDETQLEGDSAYAQRQADLQSRLCDSFAAKWVDLTEV
;
A
#
# COMPACT_ATOMS: atom_id res chain seq x y z
N GLU A 1 0.39 -26.75 -32.84
CA GLU A 1 1.46 -26.33 -31.90
C GLU A 1 1.71 -24.81 -31.81
N TRP A 2 1.97 -24.06 -32.88
CA TRP A 2 2.30 -22.61 -32.80
C TRP A 2 1.22 -21.70 -32.19
N ALA A 3 -0.06 -21.95 -32.48
CA ALA A 3 -1.15 -21.13 -31.97
C ALA A 3 -1.32 -21.23 -30.44
N LYS A 4 -1.08 -22.42 -29.85
CA LYS A 4 -1.18 -22.63 -28.40
C LYS A 4 -0.04 -21.93 -27.65
N THR A 5 1.19 -22.02 -28.17
CA THR A 5 2.35 -21.36 -27.57
C THR A 5 2.21 -19.83 -27.64
N ARG A 6 1.74 -19.29 -28.78
CA ARG A 6 1.49 -17.85 -28.94
C ARG A 6 0.39 -17.33 -28.00
N ALA A 7 -0.71 -18.08 -27.82
CA ALA A 7 -1.76 -17.70 -26.88
C ALA A 7 -1.29 -17.67 -25.42
N LYS A 8 -0.44 -18.62 -25.02
CA LYS A 8 0.19 -18.62 -23.68
C LYS A 8 1.12 -17.44 -23.49
N ALA A 9 1.94 -17.11 -24.50
CA ALA A 9 2.84 -15.97 -24.45
C ALA A 9 2.06 -14.64 -24.31
N LEU A 10 1.00 -14.44 -25.08
CA LEU A 10 0.15 -13.24 -24.99
C LEU A 10 -0.51 -13.09 -23.62
N ARG A 11 -1.06 -14.19 -23.08
CA ARG A 11 -1.65 -14.20 -21.74
C ARG A 11 -0.63 -13.90 -20.65
N TRP A 12 0.58 -14.43 -20.76
CA TRP A 12 1.66 -14.14 -19.83
C TRP A 12 2.02 -12.64 -19.84
N THR A 13 2.11 -12.02 -21.01
CA THR A 13 2.36 -10.58 -21.12
C THR A 13 1.27 -9.75 -20.46
N GLU A 14 0.01 -10.13 -20.63
CA GLU A 14 -1.13 -9.48 -19.94
C GLU A 14 -1.04 -9.64 -18.42
N GLU A 15 -0.75 -10.85 -17.92
CA GLU A 15 -0.63 -11.12 -16.48
C GLU A 15 0.49 -10.31 -15.84
N VAL A 16 1.64 -10.14 -16.51
CA VAL A 16 2.74 -9.27 -16.03
C VAL A 16 2.29 -7.81 -15.96
N SER A 17 1.62 -7.32 -16.99
CA SER A 17 1.16 -5.92 -17.07
C SER A 17 0.11 -5.61 -16.00
N LEU A 18 -0.78 -6.57 -15.71
CA LEU A 18 -1.76 -6.46 -14.63
C LEU A 18 -1.09 -6.45 -13.25
N LEU A 19 -0.05 -7.26 -13.05
CA LEU A 19 0.68 -7.31 -11.79
C LEU A 19 1.42 -6.00 -11.50
N GLU A 20 2.06 -5.40 -12.51
CA GLU A 20 2.68 -4.07 -12.42
C GLU A 20 1.68 -3.00 -11.95
N GLU A 21 0.51 -2.97 -12.59
CA GLU A 21 -0.53 -2.00 -12.26
C GLU A 21 -1.11 -2.24 -10.86
N GLU A 22 -1.27 -3.49 -10.45
CA GLU A 22 -1.75 -3.81 -9.10
C GLU A 22 -0.74 -3.38 -8.03
N MET A 23 0.55 -3.60 -8.26
CA MET A 23 1.60 -3.13 -7.35
C MET A 23 1.64 -1.60 -7.24
N ARG A 24 1.43 -0.89 -8.34
CA ARG A 24 1.28 0.57 -8.33
C ARG A 24 0.07 1.01 -7.51
N ARG A 25 -1.07 0.34 -7.67
CA ARG A 25 -2.31 0.63 -6.92
C ARG A 25 -2.16 0.38 -5.43
N ILE A 26 -1.54 -0.74 -5.04
CA ILE A 26 -1.30 -1.09 -3.65
C ILE A 26 -0.43 -0.02 -2.98
N GLN A 27 0.68 0.37 -3.61
CA GLN A 27 1.55 1.44 -3.08
C GLN A 27 0.80 2.77 -2.93
N GLN A 28 0.01 3.15 -3.93
CA GLN A 28 -0.81 4.36 -3.88
C GLN A 28 -1.84 4.32 -2.74
N PHE A 29 -2.49 3.17 -2.55
CA PHE A 29 -3.45 2.96 -1.47
C PHE A 29 -2.78 3.08 -0.10
N LEU A 30 -1.63 2.43 0.11
CA LEU A 30 -0.90 2.48 1.38
C LEU A 30 -0.48 3.90 1.75
N ARG A 31 0.05 4.67 0.78
CA ARG A 31 0.39 6.09 0.99
C ARG A 31 -0.82 6.93 1.36
N TRP A 32 -1.92 6.76 0.63
CA TRP A 32 -3.17 7.45 0.94
C TRP A 32 -3.69 7.07 2.33
N ARG A 33 -3.60 5.79 2.71
CA ARG A 33 -4.07 5.29 4.00
C ARG A 33 -3.21 5.82 5.16
N ALA A 34 -1.89 5.93 4.97
CA ALA A 34 -1.00 6.56 5.93
C ALA A 34 -1.39 8.03 6.16
N ALA A 35 -1.60 8.79 5.09
CA ALA A 35 -2.06 10.19 5.18
C ALA A 35 -3.44 10.30 5.86
N TRP A 36 -4.36 9.37 5.57
CA TRP A 36 -5.67 9.32 6.20
C TRP A 36 -5.58 9.13 7.72
N TRP A 37 -4.68 8.26 8.19
CA TRP A 37 -4.41 8.06 9.61
C TRP A 37 -3.84 9.31 10.27
N MET A 38 -2.87 9.99 9.64
CA MET A 38 -2.35 11.26 10.14
C MET A 38 -3.46 12.31 10.29
N ALA A 39 -4.40 12.36 9.35
CA ALA A 39 -5.56 13.25 9.43
C ALA A 39 -6.57 12.90 10.54
N GLN A 40 -6.46 11.72 11.18
CA GLN A 40 -7.31 11.36 12.34
C GLN A 40 -6.76 11.90 13.67
N ILE A 41 -5.49 12.31 13.73
CA ILE A 41 -4.88 12.86 14.94
C ILE A 41 -5.65 14.11 15.38
N GLY A 42 -6.04 14.17 16.66
CA GLY A 42 -6.79 15.30 17.20
C GLY A 42 -8.26 15.42 16.73
N ARG A 43 -8.76 14.54 15.85
CA ARG A 43 -10.12 14.65 15.28
C ARG A 43 -11.24 14.60 16.32
N ARG A 44 -10.98 14.00 17.48
CA ARG A 44 -11.92 13.89 18.61
C ARG A 44 -11.62 14.88 19.74
N GLN A 45 -10.73 15.85 19.52
CA GLN A 45 -10.45 16.88 20.52
C GLN A 45 -11.74 17.58 20.98
N GLY A 46 -11.89 17.73 22.29
CA GLY A 46 -13.10 18.27 22.91
C GLY A 46 -14.31 17.33 22.95
N LYS A 47 -14.19 16.08 22.45
CA LYS A 47 -15.25 15.05 22.50
C LYS A 47 -14.89 13.84 23.38
N VAL A 48 -13.62 13.71 23.74
CA VAL A 48 -13.08 12.63 24.58
C VAL A 48 -12.14 13.25 25.63
N ASP A 49 -11.82 12.49 26.68
CA ASP A 49 -10.82 12.92 27.66
C ASP A 49 -9.40 12.93 27.06
N GLU A 50 -8.46 13.56 27.77
CA GLU A 50 -7.09 13.75 27.30
C GLU A 50 -6.33 12.44 27.11
N THR A 51 -6.53 11.47 28.01
CA THR A 51 -5.91 10.13 27.93
C THR A 51 -6.39 9.37 26.69
N GLN A 52 -7.69 9.42 26.42
CA GLN A 52 -8.28 8.84 25.21
C GLN A 52 -7.78 9.54 23.95
N LEU A 53 -7.65 10.87 23.97
CA LEU A 53 -7.14 11.64 22.85
C LEU A 53 -5.68 11.31 22.53
N GLU A 54 -4.85 11.18 23.58
CA GLU A 54 -3.46 10.76 23.46
C GLU A 54 -3.36 9.35 22.90
N GLY A 55 -4.14 8.40 23.42
CA GLY A 55 -4.20 7.02 22.94
C GLY A 55 -4.63 6.92 21.47
N ASP A 56 -5.71 7.62 21.09
CA ASP A 56 -6.19 7.68 19.70
C ASP A 56 -5.12 8.28 18.77
N SER A 57 -4.41 9.32 19.22
CA SER A 57 -3.35 9.97 18.44
C SER A 57 -2.13 9.07 18.28
N ALA A 58 -1.66 8.42 19.35
CA ALA A 58 -0.56 7.48 19.32
C ALA A 58 -0.88 6.26 18.42
N TYR A 59 -2.11 5.76 18.48
CA TYR A 59 -2.56 4.67 17.62
C TYR A 59 -2.58 5.10 16.15
N ALA A 60 -3.13 6.27 15.83
CA ALA A 60 -3.16 6.80 14.47
C ALA A 60 -1.75 6.98 13.90
N GLN A 61 -0.80 7.51 14.68
CA GLN A 61 0.60 7.63 14.28
C GLN A 61 1.24 6.27 14.00
N ARG A 62 1.03 5.28 14.88
CA ARG A 62 1.53 3.91 14.68
C ARG A 62 0.95 3.29 13.40
N GLN A 63 -0.33 3.50 13.13
CA GLN A 63 -0.95 2.99 11.91
C GLN A 63 -0.41 3.68 10.65
N ALA A 64 -0.16 4.99 10.71
CA ALA A 64 0.47 5.71 9.60
C ALA A 64 1.89 5.16 9.30
N ASP A 65 2.72 4.97 10.33
CA ASP A 65 4.06 4.38 10.20
C ASP A 65 4.01 2.97 9.58
N LEU A 66 3.12 2.11 10.08
CA LEU A 66 2.97 0.75 9.57
C LEU A 66 2.63 0.73 8.07
N GLN A 67 1.70 1.58 7.63
CA GLN A 67 1.29 1.66 6.23
C GLN A 67 2.43 2.16 5.34
N SER A 68 3.20 3.15 5.80
CA SER A 68 4.39 3.64 5.09
C SER A 68 5.44 2.53 4.95
N ARG A 69 5.75 1.81 6.03
CA ARG A 69 6.70 0.70 6.01
C ARG A 69 6.26 -0.46 5.12
N LEU A 70 4.96 -0.74 5.05
CA LEU A 70 4.42 -1.72 4.10
C LEU A 70 4.61 -1.25 2.65
N CYS A 71 4.39 0.04 2.38
CA CYS A 71 4.63 0.61 1.05
C CYS A 71 6.10 0.46 0.65
N ASP A 72 7.02 0.78 1.55
CA ASP A 72 8.46 0.68 1.30
C ASP A 72 8.90 -0.77 1.10
N SER A 73 8.39 -1.70 1.91
CA SER A 73 8.65 -3.14 1.77
C SER A 73 8.17 -3.69 0.43
N PHE A 74 6.98 -3.29 -0.02
CA PHE A 74 6.46 -3.69 -1.32
C PHE A 74 7.21 -3.05 -2.49
N ALA A 75 7.61 -1.78 -2.37
CA ALA A 75 8.45 -1.12 -3.36
C ALA A 75 9.80 -1.82 -3.50
N ALA A 76 10.46 -2.14 -2.39
CA ALA A 76 11.75 -2.85 -2.40
C ALA A 76 11.63 -4.24 -3.04
N LYS A 77 10.64 -5.04 -2.62
CA LYS A 77 10.39 -6.37 -3.21
C LYS A 77 10.08 -6.31 -4.71
N TRP A 78 9.43 -5.25 -5.16
CA TRP A 78 9.11 -5.08 -6.58
C TRP A 78 10.33 -4.72 -7.41
N VAL A 79 11.18 -3.80 -6.92
CA VAL A 79 12.45 -3.45 -7.57
C VAL A 79 13.34 -4.68 -7.72
N ASP A 80 13.50 -5.47 -6.65
CA ASP A 80 14.29 -6.71 -6.66
C ASP A 80 13.82 -7.71 -7.73
N LEU A 81 12.51 -7.74 -8.02
CA LEU A 81 11.94 -8.64 -9.04
C LEU A 81 12.12 -8.12 -10.47
N THR A 82 12.26 -6.81 -10.65
CA THR A 82 12.43 -6.18 -11.97
C THR A 82 13.89 -6.09 -12.44
N GLU A 83 14.86 -6.26 -11.54
CA GLU A 83 16.31 -6.21 -11.83
C GLU A 83 16.94 -7.58 -12.18
N VAL A 84 16.12 -8.62 -12.39
CA VAL A 84 16.55 -10.00 -12.78
C VAL A 84 16.41 -10.22 -14.29
#